data_AF-A0A532TLB8-F1
#
_entry.id   AF-A0A532TLB8-F1
#
_cell.length_a   1.000
_cell.length_b   1.000
_cell.length_c   1.000
_cell.angle_alpha   90.00
_cell.angle_beta   90.00
_cell.angle_gamma   90.00
#
_symmetry.space_group_name_H-M   'P 1'
#
loop_
_entity.id
_entity.type
_entity.pdbx_description
1 polymer ?
#
loop_
_entity_poly.entity_id
_entity_poly.type
_entity_poly.pdbx_seq_one_letter_code
_entity_poly.pdbx_strand_id
1 'polypeptide(L)'
;MVSESEKKSLIRKVDCIRIPVSDLESGLKFYRDSLGHELIWRTETSVGLRIPESKAELVIHTEPDEFEVDLIVNSAEIAAKRFKSAGGSILAGPFEIPIGKCVIVKDPWGNKLILLDTSKGIFKTDSEGKIIGNINTD
;
A
#
# COMPACT_ATOMS: atom_id res chain seq x y z
N MET A 1 -19.98 -28.68 -0.28
CA MET A 1 -18.62 -28.56 -0.85
C MET A 1 -18.67 -27.47 -1.89
N VAL A 2 -17.92 -26.38 -1.71
CA VAL A 2 -17.77 -25.37 -2.78
C VAL A 2 -16.90 -26.03 -3.85
N SER A 3 -17.39 -26.08 -5.08
CA SER A 3 -16.64 -26.62 -6.23
C SER A 3 -15.29 -25.94 -6.34
N GLU A 4 -14.27 -26.72 -6.72
CA GLU A 4 -12.88 -26.32 -7.03
C GLU A 4 -12.75 -25.32 -8.21
N SER A 5 -13.82 -24.59 -8.55
CA SER A 5 -13.83 -23.55 -9.58
C SER A 5 -12.93 -22.40 -9.12
N GLU A 6 -11.65 -22.51 -9.48
CA GLU A 6 -10.56 -21.52 -9.41
C GLU A 6 -10.59 -20.61 -8.19
N LYS A 7 -9.86 -20.99 -7.14
CA LYS A 7 -9.45 -20.05 -6.09
C LYS A 7 -8.62 -18.93 -6.73
N LYS A 8 -9.27 -17.86 -7.20
CA LYS A 8 -8.59 -16.65 -7.68
C LYS A 8 -7.55 -16.21 -6.64
N SER A 9 -6.38 -15.78 -7.10
CA SER A 9 -5.31 -15.26 -6.21
C SER A 9 -5.89 -14.23 -5.24
N LEU A 10 -5.48 -14.23 -3.97
CA LEU A 10 -6.03 -13.24 -3.03
C LEU A 10 -5.50 -11.84 -3.34
N ILE A 11 -4.18 -11.76 -3.46
CA ILE A 11 -3.42 -10.56 -3.83
C ILE A 11 -3.57 -10.32 -5.34
N ARG A 12 -3.80 -9.07 -5.72
CA ARG A 12 -3.99 -8.65 -7.11
C ARG A 12 -2.78 -7.94 -7.67
N LYS A 13 -2.21 -7.02 -6.89
CA LYS A 13 -1.12 -6.13 -7.28
C LYS A 13 -0.32 -5.75 -6.04
N VAL A 14 0.92 -5.33 -6.27
CA VAL A 14 1.66 -4.51 -5.29
C VAL A 14 1.11 -3.09 -5.41
N ASP A 15 0.73 -2.51 -4.27
CA ASP A 15 0.33 -1.10 -4.16
C ASP A 15 1.58 -0.24 -4.00
N CYS A 16 2.32 -0.45 -2.91
CA CYS A 16 3.57 0.24 -2.69
C CYS A 16 4.55 -0.57 -1.84
N ILE A 17 5.81 -0.14 -1.89
CA ILE A 17 6.85 -0.50 -0.95
C ILE A 17 7.08 0.72 -0.07
N ARG A 18 6.86 0.60 1.24
CA ARG A 18 7.03 1.69 2.20
C ARG A 18 8.35 1.54 2.93
N ILE A 19 9.20 2.57 2.83
CA ILE A 19 10.57 2.58 3.34
C ILE A 19 10.72 3.69 4.39
N PRO A 20 11.14 3.36 5.62
CA PRO A 20 11.40 4.38 6.63
C PRO A 20 12.65 5.18 6.27
N VAL A 21 12.56 6.50 6.44
CA VAL A 21 13.67 7.45 6.34
C VAL A 21 13.67 8.35 7.56
N SER A 22 14.84 8.87 7.94
CA SER A 22 14.95 9.76 9.11
C SER A 22 14.35 11.15 8.86
N ASP A 23 14.29 11.57 7.60
CA ASP A 23 13.79 12.88 7.17
C ASP A 23 13.35 12.80 5.70
N LEU A 24 12.17 13.34 5.37
CA LEU A 24 11.61 13.26 4.02
C LEU A 24 12.46 14.01 2.99
N GLU A 25 13.03 15.15 3.35
CA GLU A 25 13.83 15.94 2.41
C GLU A 25 15.17 15.26 2.11
N SER A 26 15.80 14.61 3.10
CA SER A 26 16.98 13.76 2.88
C SER A 26 16.65 12.54 2.02
N GLY A 27 15.49 11.91 2.23
CA GLY A 27 15.01 10.82 1.40
C GLY A 27 14.76 11.24 -0.05
N LEU A 28 14.17 12.42 -0.25
CA LEU A 28 13.95 13.00 -1.58
C LEU A 28 15.27 13.31 -2.31
N LYS A 29 16.26 13.89 -1.62
CA LYS A 29 17.59 14.10 -2.20
C LYS A 29 18.21 12.80 -2.70
N PHE A 30 17.98 11.70 -1.98
CA PHE A 30 18.46 10.39 -2.40
C PHE A 30 17.61 9.82 -3.55
N TYR A 31 16.34 9.51 -3.33
CA TYR A 31 15.51 8.78 -4.29
C TYR A 31 15.09 9.60 -5.51
N ARG A 32 14.74 10.88 -5.34
CA ARG A 32 14.33 11.76 -6.45
C ARG A 32 15.55 12.38 -7.12
N ASP A 33 16.36 13.12 -6.37
CA ASP A 33 17.38 13.97 -6.98
C ASP A 33 18.61 13.17 -7.46
N SER A 34 18.99 12.12 -6.74
CA SER A 34 20.17 11.30 -7.09
C SER A 34 19.83 10.06 -7.92
N LEU A 35 18.70 9.39 -7.64
CA LEU A 35 18.28 8.17 -8.35
C LEU A 35 17.25 8.41 -9.47
N GLY A 36 16.64 9.60 -9.53
CA GLY A 36 15.79 10.02 -10.65
C GLY A 36 14.31 9.60 -10.56
N HIS A 37 13.82 9.18 -9.40
CA HIS A 37 12.40 8.90 -9.23
C HIS A 37 11.54 10.17 -9.24
N GLU A 38 10.34 10.12 -9.82
CA GLU A 38 9.41 11.26 -9.85
C GLU A 38 8.57 11.31 -8.57
N LEU A 39 8.42 12.47 -7.95
CA LEU A 39 7.45 12.70 -6.87
C LEU A 39 6.03 12.73 -7.46
N ILE A 40 5.15 11.85 -6.99
CA ILE A 40 3.75 11.75 -7.46
C ILE A 40 2.74 12.26 -6.43
N TRP A 41 3.02 12.07 -5.14
CA TRP A 41 2.23 12.66 -4.06
C TRP A 41 3.04 12.88 -2.79
N ARG A 42 2.60 13.79 -1.92
CA ARG A 42 3.17 13.98 -0.58
C ARG A 42 2.14 14.30 0.50
N THR A 43 2.44 13.89 1.72
CA THR A 43 1.81 14.33 2.97
C THR A 43 2.87 14.96 3.88
N GLU A 44 2.52 15.23 5.13
CA GLU A 44 3.47 15.69 6.15
C GLU A 44 4.50 14.60 6.52
N THR A 45 4.11 13.32 6.50
CA THR A 45 4.92 12.21 7.01
C THR A 45 5.31 11.18 5.95
N SER A 46 4.84 11.33 4.70
CA SER A 46 5.11 10.37 3.62
C SER A 46 5.21 11.05 2.25
N VAL A 47 5.99 10.44 1.35
CA VAL A 47 6.09 10.83 -0.06
C VAL A 47 6.01 9.60 -0.94
N GLY A 48 5.10 9.61 -1.90
CA GLY A 48 5.01 8.62 -2.97
C GLY A 48 5.86 9.01 -4.17
N LEU A 49 6.65 8.06 -4.64
CA LEU A 49 7.55 8.18 -5.78
C LEU A 49 7.19 7.16 -6.86
N ARG A 50 7.26 7.57 -8.12
CA ARG A 50 6.94 6.73 -9.27
C ARG A 50 7.99 5.65 -9.48
N ILE A 51 7.54 4.42 -9.72
CA ILE A 51 8.34 3.37 -10.33
C ILE A 51 7.98 3.33 -11.83
N PRO A 52 8.90 3.71 -12.74
CA PRO A 52 8.60 3.63 -14.17
C PRO A 52 8.32 2.17 -14.54
N GLU A 53 7.29 1.92 -15.35
CA GLU A 53 6.84 0.57 -15.76
C GLU A 53 6.02 -0.22 -14.73
N SER A 54 5.71 0.37 -13.57
CA SER A 54 4.79 -0.23 -12.59
C SER A 54 3.69 0.74 -12.19
N LYS A 55 2.55 0.20 -11.77
CA LYS A 55 1.54 0.96 -11.00
C LYS A 55 1.88 1.01 -9.52
N ALA A 56 2.87 0.23 -9.08
CA ALA A 56 3.33 0.26 -7.71
C ALA A 56 4.17 1.52 -7.44
N GLU A 57 4.15 1.96 -6.20
CA GLU A 57 4.85 3.15 -5.75
C GLU A 57 6.01 2.79 -4.82
N LEU A 58 7.01 3.66 -4.79
CA LEU A 58 8.00 3.70 -3.72
C LEU A 58 7.57 4.80 -2.74
N VAL A 59 7.22 4.44 -1.51
CA VAL A 59 6.78 5.41 -0.50
C VAL A 59 7.86 5.54 0.55
N ILE A 60 8.42 6.73 0.71
CA ILE A 60 9.30 7.01 1.86
C ILE A 60 8.48 7.66 2.98
N HIS A 61 8.76 7.32 4.24
CA HIS A 61 8.01 7.86 5.38
C HIS A 61 8.88 8.07 6.62
N THR A 62 8.41 8.94 7.52
CA THR A 62 9.01 9.20 8.85
C THR A 62 8.16 8.68 10.01
N GLU A 63 7.12 7.90 9.71
CA GLU A 63 6.26 7.25 10.71
C GLU A 63 7.03 6.19 11.51
N PRO A 64 6.60 5.83 12.74
CA PRO A 64 7.30 4.86 13.59
C PRO A 64 7.27 3.42 13.05
N ASP A 65 6.60 3.19 11.93
CA ASP A 65 6.48 1.89 11.30
C ASP A 65 7.80 1.42 10.69
N GLU A 66 7.96 0.10 10.63
CA GLU A 66 9.05 -0.55 9.90
C GLU A 66 8.76 -0.59 8.40
N PHE A 67 9.77 -1.00 7.63
CA PHE A 67 9.61 -1.32 6.21
C PHE A 67 8.40 -2.25 5.98
N GLU A 68 7.56 -1.92 5.01
CA GLU A 68 6.37 -2.71 4.70
C GLU A 68 6.04 -2.76 3.22
N VAL A 69 5.26 -3.78 2.86
CA VAL A 69 4.76 -3.98 1.50
C VAL A 69 3.25 -4.02 1.56
N ASP A 70 2.65 -3.15 0.75
CA ASP A 70 1.21 -2.97 0.66
C ASP A 70 0.70 -3.67 -0.60
N LEU A 71 -0.34 -4.48 -0.42
CA LEU A 71 -0.83 -5.39 -1.44
C LEU A 71 -2.33 -5.17 -1.67
N ILE A 72 -2.68 -4.94 -2.94
CA ILE A 72 -4.07 -4.71 -3.32
C ILE A 72 -4.85 -6.03 -3.31
N VAL A 73 -5.99 -6.02 -2.62
CA VAL A 73 -7.02 -7.05 -2.62
C VAL A 73 -8.35 -6.45 -3.05
N ASN A 74 -9.31 -7.29 -3.44
CA ASN A 74 -10.64 -6.79 -3.84
C ASN A 74 -11.44 -6.22 -2.66
N SER A 75 -11.19 -6.72 -1.44
CA SER A 75 -11.84 -6.28 -0.20
C SER A 75 -10.96 -6.68 0.98
N ALA A 76 -10.56 -5.71 1.81
CA ALA A 76 -9.74 -5.97 2.99
C ALA A 76 -10.43 -6.93 3.97
N GLU A 77 -11.76 -6.82 4.13
CA GLU A 77 -12.54 -7.67 5.04
C GLU A 77 -12.59 -9.13 4.59
N ILE A 78 -12.85 -9.37 3.29
CA ILE A 78 -12.86 -10.74 2.73
C ILE A 78 -11.44 -11.31 2.76
N ALA A 79 -10.44 -10.50 2.46
CA ALA A 79 -9.04 -10.89 2.51
C ALA A 79 -8.62 -11.32 3.91
N ALA A 80 -8.96 -10.55 4.95
CA ALA A 80 -8.67 -10.86 6.34
C ALA A 80 -9.21 -12.25 6.73
N LYS A 81 -10.48 -12.53 6.40
CA LYS A 81 -11.11 -13.83 6.68
C LYS A 81 -10.39 -14.97 5.97
N ARG A 82 -10.08 -14.81 4.68
CA ARG A 82 -9.39 -15.85 3.90
C ARG A 82 -7.95 -16.06 4.37
N PHE A 83 -7.23 -15.00 4.70
CA PHE A 83 -5.85 -15.05 5.18
C PHE A 83 -5.77 -15.78 6.53
N LYS A 84 -6.68 -15.49 7.45
CA LYS A 84 -6.81 -16.20 8.73
C LYS A 84 -7.14 -17.68 8.53
N SER A 85 -8.11 -18.00 7.67
CA SER A 85 -8.45 -19.40 7.35
C SER A 85 -7.32 -20.18 6.69
N ALA A 86 -6.34 -19.50 6.08
CA ALA A 86 -5.16 -20.11 5.49
C ALA A 86 -3.99 -20.30 6.47
N GLY A 87 -4.17 -19.97 7.76
CA GLY A 87 -3.17 -20.13 8.81
C GLY A 87 -2.38 -18.86 9.15
N GLY A 88 -2.69 -17.74 8.53
CA GLY A 88 -2.16 -16.43 8.93
C GLY A 88 -2.88 -15.86 10.15
N SER A 89 -2.36 -14.75 10.68
CA SER A 89 -2.97 -14.00 11.78
C SER A 89 -3.26 -12.55 11.37
N ILE A 90 -4.26 -11.96 12.02
CA ILE A 90 -4.59 -10.55 11.87
C ILE A 90 -3.91 -9.83 13.02
N LEU A 91 -3.05 -8.85 12.70
CA LEU A 91 -2.38 -8.01 13.69
C LEU A 91 -3.22 -6.79 14.04
N ALA A 92 -3.86 -6.17 13.04
CA ALA A 92 -4.74 -5.02 13.22
C ALA A 92 -5.75 -4.89 12.08
N GLY A 93 -6.90 -4.27 12.36
CA GLY A 93 -7.95 -3.97 11.39
C GLY A 93 -8.93 -5.13 11.13
N PRO A 94 -9.76 -5.02 10.07
CA PRO A 94 -9.74 -3.97 9.05
C PRO A 94 -10.07 -2.56 9.58
N PHE A 95 -9.45 -1.52 9.04
CA PHE A 95 -9.74 -0.12 9.35
C PHE A 95 -9.73 0.76 8.09
N GLU A 96 -10.35 1.92 8.19
CA GLU A 96 -10.46 2.89 7.09
C GLU A 96 -9.11 3.57 6.82
N ILE A 97 -8.78 3.72 5.53
CA ILE A 97 -7.70 4.56 5.02
C ILE A 97 -8.28 5.53 3.98
N PRO A 98 -7.51 6.56 3.54
CA PRO A 98 -8.02 7.53 2.58
C PRO A 98 -8.52 6.94 1.26
N ILE A 99 -7.88 5.87 0.77
CA ILE A 99 -8.19 5.22 -0.51
C ILE A 99 -9.18 4.04 -0.38
N GLY A 100 -9.51 3.61 0.84
CA GLY A 100 -10.37 2.42 1.06
C GLY A 100 -10.26 1.88 2.46
N LYS A 101 -10.04 0.57 2.60
CA LYS A 101 -9.77 -0.12 3.87
C LYS A 101 -8.46 -0.89 3.78
N CYS A 102 -7.79 -1.07 4.91
CA CYS A 102 -6.67 -2.02 5.00
C CYS A 102 -6.77 -2.90 6.24
N VAL A 103 -6.00 -3.99 6.22
CA VAL A 103 -5.79 -4.91 7.34
C VAL A 103 -4.31 -5.26 7.40
N ILE A 104 -3.76 -5.26 8.61
CA ILE A 104 -2.37 -5.67 8.86
C ILE A 104 -2.38 -7.13 9.26
N VAL A 105 -1.65 -7.97 8.53
CA VAL A 105 -1.61 -9.41 8.73
C VAL A 105 -0.19 -9.91 8.93
N LYS A 106 -0.07 -11.10 9.52
CA LYS A 106 1.18 -11.82 9.69
C LYS A 106 1.03 -13.24 9.17
N ASP A 107 1.85 -13.59 8.18
CA ASP A 107 1.82 -14.93 7.58
C ASP A 107 2.40 -16.01 8.55
N PRO A 108 2.34 -17.31 8.20
CA PRO A 108 2.85 -18.38 9.05
C PRO A 108 4.35 -18.33 9.36
N TRP A 109 5.14 -17.61 8.55
CA TRP A 109 6.59 -17.45 8.75
C TRP A 109 6.93 -16.17 9.51
N GLY A 110 5.92 -15.35 9.79
CA GLY A 110 6.05 -14.16 10.60
C GLY A 110 6.23 -12.87 9.81
N ASN A 111 6.06 -12.88 8.48
CA ASN A 111 6.17 -11.68 7.67
C ASN A 111 4.93 -10.80 7.87
N LYS A 112 5.16 -9.51 8.19
CA LYS A 112 4.11 -8.49 8.23
C LYS A 112 3.75 -8.08 6.80
N LEU A 113 2.47 -8.10 6.46
CA LEU A 113 1.97 -7.66 5.16
C LEU A 113 0.74 -6.76 5.36
N ILE A 114 0.57 -5.77 4.49
CA ILE A 114 -0.61 -4.92 4.49
C ILE A 114 -1.49 -5.32 3.31
N LEU A 115 -2.75 -5.68 3.58
CA LEU A 115 -3.72 -5.96 2.53
C LEU A 115 -4.72 -4.81 2.49
N LEU A 116 -4.83 -4.12 1.37
CA LEU A 116 -5.71 -2.97 1.22
C LEU A 116 -6.60 -3.08 -0.01
N ASP A 117 -7.76 -2.43 0.04
CA ASP A 117 -8.58 -2.16 -1.13
C ASP A 117 -8.59 -0.67 -1.46
N THR A 118 -8.92 -0.34 -2.71
CA THR A 118 -9.03 1.02 -3.22
C THR A 118 -10.50 1.41 -3.41
N SER A 119 -11.37 0.98 -2.49
CA SER A 119 -12.83 1.14 -2.60
C SER A 119 -13.30 2.60 -2.61
N LYS A 120 -12.44 3.56 -2.23
CA LYS A 120 -12.68 5.01 -2.32
C LYS A 120 -11.89 5.67 -3.45
N GLY A 121 -11.33 4.91 -4.39
CA GLY A 121 -10.44 5.39 -5.45
C GLY A 121 -8.98 5.50 -4.99
N ILE A 122 -8.14 6.09 -5.84
CA ILE A 122 -6.72 6.39 -5.56
C ILE A 122 -6.52 7.89 -5.39
N PHE A 123 -5.37 8.32 -4.86
CA PHE A 123 -5.09 9.74 -4.68
C PHE A 123 -5.11 10.50 -6.01
N LYS A 124 -5.78 11.66 -5.97
CA LYS A 124 -5.70 12.70 -7.00
C LYS A 124 -4.80 13.81 -6.47
N THR A 125 -3.79 14.17 -7.24
CA THR A 125 -2.85 15.24 -6.89
C THR A 125 -2.95 16.44 -7.83
N ASP A 126 -2.51 17.59 -7.34
CA ASP A 126 -2.19 18.75 -8.18
C ASP A 126 -0.79 18.63 -8.80
N SER A 127 -0.34 19.67 -9.52
CA SER A 127 0.98 19.68 -10.17
C SER A 127 2.17 19.67 -9.21
N GLU A 128 1.94 19.94 -7.92
CA GLU A 128 2.97 19.92 -6.88
C GLU A 128 2.96 18.59 -6.08
N GLY A 129 2.09 17.65 -6.43
CA GLY A 129 1.94 16.38 -5.72
C GLY A 129 1.15 16.50 -4.42
N LYS A 130 0.45 17.61 -4.17
CA LYS A 130 -0.43 17.71 -3.01
C LYS A 130 -1.70 16.92 -3.26
N ILE A 131 -2.12 16.11 -2.29
CA ILE A 131 -3.38 15.35 -2.35
C ILE A 131 -4.56 16.33 -2.26
N ILE A 132 -5.42 16.31 -3.28
CA ILE A 132 -6.61 17.19 -3.39
C ILE A 132 -7.93 16.41 -3.42
N GLY A 133 -7.87 15.08 -3.26
CA GLY A 133 -9.02 14.19 -3.25
C GLY A 133 -8.66 12.82 -3.81
N ASN A 134 -9.67 12.08 -4.24
CA ASN A 134 -9.51 10.77 -4.86
C ASN A 134 -10.07 10.74 -6.29
N ILE A 135 -9.58 9.82 -7.11
CA ILE A 135 -10.12 9.49 -8.43
C ILE A 135 -10.36 7.98 -8.53
N ASN A 136 -11.45 7.58 -9.17
CA ASN A 136 -11.74 6.17 -9.40
C ASN A 136 -10.76 5.59 -10.41
N THR A 137 -10.35 4.34 -10.18
CA THR A 137 -9.64 3.55 -11.18
C THR A 137 -10.66 2.64 -11.86
N ASP A 138 -11.05 2.98 -13.08
CA ASP A 138 -11.83 2.09 -13.95
C ASP A 138 -11.06 0.80 -14.28
#